data_AF-A0A372RSA1-F1
#
_entry.id   AF-A0A372RSA1-F1
#
_cell.length_a   1.000
_cell.length_b   1.000
_cell.length_c   1.000
_cell.angle_alpha   90.00
_cell.angle_beta   90.00
_cell.angle_gamma   90.00
#
_symmetry.space_group_name_H-M   'P 1'
#
loop_
_entity.id
_entity.type
_entity.pdbx_description
1 polymer ?
#
loop_
_entity_poly.entity_id
_entity_poly.type
_entity_poly.pdbx_seq_one_letter_code
_entity_poly.pdbx_strand_id
1 'polypeptide(L)'
;MIKIKILLVFTLLITISLIEAVPNQLVKRTTKFEKCDDRIKKTLDVTSYPSDLVPNSEVALYIKGDFGTELNENSKLVVMVTYSDWTYDYGFNGDICSIIKCPAPANFEIQTAVPLKGLPSGYLFSVLIFTNYGEIHEIPQACAVAKEK
;
A
#
# COMPACT_ATOMS: atom_id res chain seq x y z
N MET A 1 -49.96 11.15 34.75
CA MET A 1 -49.90 10.40 33.46
C MET A 1 -48.83 10.87 32.46
N ILE A 2 -48.13 12.01 32.67
CA ILE A 2 -47.12 12.54 31.74
C ILE A 2 -45.72 11.91 31.89
N LYS A 3 -45.36 11.42 33.08
CA LYS A 3 -44.02 10.83 33.36
C LYS A 3 -43.72 9.52 32.59
N ILE A 4 -44.72 8.67 32.35
CA ILE A 4 -44.53 7.37 31.67
C ILE A 4 -44.33 7.55 30.15
N LYS A 5 -45.05 8.50 29.54
CA LYS A 5 -44.92 8.79 28.10
C LYS A 5 -43.54 9.34 27.74
N ILE A 6 -42.96 10.17 28.60
CA ILE A 6 -41.62 10.74 28.37
C ILE A 6 -40.54 9.64 28.48
N LEU A 7 -40.65 8.74 29.47
CA LEU A 7 -39.69 7.66 29.66
C LEU A 7 -39.62 6.72 28.45
N LEU A 8 -40.78 6.38 27.86
CA LEU A 8 -40.87 5.52 26.67
C LEU A 8 -40.23 6.14 25.43
N VAL A 9 -40.36 7.47 25.24
CA VAL A 9 -39.75 8.18 24.11
C VAL A 9 -38.23 8.19 24.21
N PHE A 10 -37.68 8.40 25.41
CA PHE A 10 -36.23 8.34 25.62
C PHE A 10 -35.65 6.93 25.41
N THR A 11 -36.34 5.88 25.86
CA THR A 11 -35.88 4.50 25.61
C THR A 11 -35.92 4.13 24.12
N LEU A 12 -36.91 4.62 23.37
CA LEU A 12 -37.02 4.36 21.93
C LEU A 12 -35.92 5.08 21.13
N LEU A 13 -35.60 6.34 21.48
CA LEU A 13 -34.52 7.11 20.85
C LEU A 13 -33.15 6.45 21.06
N ILE A 14 -32.88 5.90 22.25
CA ILE A 14 -31.62 5.20 22.54
C ILE A 14 -31.49 3.95 21.66
N THR A 15 -32.57 3.20 21.44
CA THR A 15 -32.53 2.00 20.58
C THR A 15 -32.33 2.32 19.11
N ILE A 16 -32.84 3.44 18.60
CA ILE A 16 -32.66 3.83 17.18
C ILE A 16 -31.25 4.38 16.93
N SER A 17 -30.68 5.08 17.92
CA SER A 17 -29.30 5.61 17.86
C SER A 17 -28.23 4.53 17.72
N LEU A 18 -28.53 3.30 18.15
CA LEU A 18 -27.61 2.15 18.05
C LEU A 18 -27.66 1.45 16.69
N ILE A 19 -28.60 1.81 15.80
CA ILE A 19 -28.80 1.13 14.51
C ILE A 19 -28.00 1.80 13.38
N GLU A 20 -27.64 3.08 13.51
CA GLU A 20 -26.96 3.84 12.44
C GLU A 20 -25.44 3.98 12.58
N ALA A 21 -24.82 3.34 13.57
CA ALA A 21 -23.39 3.10 13.51
C ALA A 21 -23.13 1.88 12.62
N VAL A 22 -23.35 2.01 11.31
CA VAL A 22 -22.59 1.20 10.34
C VAL A 22 -21.14 1.43 10.75
N PRO A 23 -20.41 0.41 11.20
CA PRO A 23 -19.03 0.62 11.47
C PRO A 23 -18.42 0.92 10.11
N ASN A 24 -18.12 2.18 9.84
CA ASN A 24 -16.90 2.52 9.12
C ASN A 24 -15.74 2.08 10.02
N GLN A 25 -15.71 0.80 10.40
CA GLN A 25 -14.51 0.14 10.85
C GLN A 25 -13.58 0.36 9.69
N LEU A 26 -12.64 1.28 9.90
CA LEU A 26 -11.42 1.38 9.13
C LEU A 26 -10.82 -0.01 9.22
N VAL A 27 -11.19 -0.90 8.28
CA VAL A 27 -10.74 -2.28 8.27
C VAL A 27 -9.24 -2.16 8.09
N LYS A 28 -8.53 -2.32 9.19
CA LYS A 28 -7.08 -2.28 9.24
C LYS A 28 -6.61 -3.57 8.59
N ARG A 29 -5.88 -3.45 7.48
CA ARG A 29 -5.42 -4.60 6.72
C ARG A 29 -3.93 -4.78 6.95
N THR A 30 -3.61 -5.70 7.84
CA THR A 30 -2.21 -5.99 8.19
C THR A 30 -1.46 -6.47 6.96
N THR A 31 -0.44 -5.69 6.58
CA THR A 31 0.29 -5.90 5.33
C THR A 31 1.66 -6.45 5.66
N LYS A 32 1.92 -7.69 5.23
CA LYS A 32 3.26 -8.30 5.28
C LYS A 32 3.79 -8.44 3.87
N PHE A 33 4.91 -7.78 3.60
CA PHE A 33 5.60 -7.89 2.32
C PHE A 33 6.37 -9.20 2.23
N GLU A 34 6.28 -9.84 1.07
CA GLU A 34 6.87 -11.12 0.74
C GLU A 34 7.54 -11.03 -0.64
N LYS A 35 8.31 -12.07 -0.99
CA LYS A 35 8.90 -12.15 -2.32
C LYS A 35 7.82 -12.23 -3.39
N CYS A 36 8.10 -11.68 -4.57
CA CYS A 36 7.26 -11.94 -5.73
C CYS A 36 7.51 -13.33 -6.31
N ASP A 37 6.82 -13.61 -7.40
CA ASP A 37 7.03 -14.78 -8.25
C ASP A 37 8.51 -14.94 -8.67
N ASP A 38 8.95 -16.18 -8.84
CA ASP A 38 10.35 -16.58 -9.00
C ASP A 38 10.99 -16.07 -10.31
N ARG A 39 10.18 -15.48 -11.21
CA ARG A 39 10.68 -14.73 -12.37
C ARG A 39 11.50 -13.50 -11.98
N ILE A 40 11.21 -12.88 -10.83
CA ILE A 40 11.96 -11.72 -10.32
C ILE A 40 12.93 -12.21 -9.24
N LYS A 41 14.23 -12.20 -9.58
CA LYS A 41 15.26 -12.87 -8.76
C LYS A 41 15.61 -12.13 -7.47
N LYS A 42 15.32 -10.84 -7.36
CA LYS A 42 15.69 -10.01 -6.21
C LYS A 42 14.45 -9.60 -5.44
N THR A 43 14.53 -9.76 -4.13
CA THR A 43 13.46 -9.36 -3.20
C THR A 43 13.82 -8.05 -2.54
N LEU A 44 12.86 -7.13 -2.46
CA LEU A 44 12.97 -5.91 -1.67
C LEU A 44 12.58 -6.22 -0.21
N ASP A 45 13.29 -5.63 0.74
CA ASP A 45 12.84 -5.56 2.12
C ASP A 45 11.99 -4.30 2.27
N VAL A 46 10.69 -4.48 2.47
CA VAL A 46 9.71 -3.40 2.51
C VAL A 46 8.93 -3.47 3.81
N THR A 47 8.89 -2.33 4.50
CA THR A 47 7.99 -2.12 5.64
C THR A 47 7.14 -0.88 5.42
N SER A 48 5.98 -0.85 6.07
CA SER A 48 5.04 0.26 5.98
C SER A 48 4.74 0.84 7.36
N TYR A 49 4.48 2.15 7.40
CA TYR A 49 3.97 2.84 8.58
C TYR A 49 2.77 3.73 8.21
N PRO A 50 1.59 3.51 8.82
CA PRO A 50 1.25 2.38 9.70
C PRO A 50 1.35 1.03 8.96
N SER A 51 1.60 -0.06 9.70
CA SER A 51 1.67 -1.42 9.11
C SER A 51 0.31 -1.94 8.64
N ASP A 52 -0.76 -1.40 9.21
CA ASP A 52 -2.12 -1.64 8.77
C ASP A 52 -2.51 -0.56 7.77
N LEU A 53 -2.78 -0.98 6.54
CA LEU A 53 -3.16 -0.04 5.48
C LEU A 53 -4.62 0.37 5.65
N VAL A 54 -4.88 1.67 5.47
CA VAL A 54 -6.20 2.27 5.59
C VAL A 54 -6.57 2.89 4.23
N PRO A 55 -7.76 2.58 3.67
CA PRO A 55 -8.22 3.25 2.46
C PRO A 55 -8.29 4.78 2.63
N ASN A 56 -7.97 5.52 1.57
CA ASN A 56 -8.03 6.99 1.51
C ASN A 56 -7.09 7.69 2.51
N SER A 57 -5.97 7.07 2.85
CA SER A 57 -4.89 7.65 3.66
C SER A 57 -3.57 7.70 2.89
N GLU A 58 -2.52 8.18 3.54
CA GLU A 58 -1.15 8.05 3.08
C GLU A 58 -0.44 6.95 3.89
N VAL A 59 0.48 6.22 3.25
CA VAL A 59 1.37 5.26 3.92
C VAL A 59 2.82 5.60 3.63
N ALA A 60 3.66 5.60 4.67
CA ALA A 60 5.10 5.67 4.51
C ALA A 60 5.65 4.27 4.21
N LEU A 61 6.40 4.13 3.13
CA LEU A 61 7.12 2.91 2.77
C LEU A 61 8.60 3.11 3.05
N TYR A 62 9.21 2.15 3.74
CA TYR A 62 10.66 2.03 3.90
C TYR A 62 11.11 0.85 3.07
N ILE A 63 11.97 1.10 2.09
CA ILE A 63 12.35 0.13 1.06
C ILE A 63 13.87 0.00 1.08
N LYS A 64 14.35 -1.23 1.23
CA LYS A 64 15.76 -1.58 1.11
C LYS A 64 15.93 -2.65 0.03
N GLY A 65 17.05 -2.59 -0.68
CA GLY A 65 17.35 -3.58 -1.71
C GLY A 65 18.82 -3.62 -2.08
N ASP A 66 19.18 -4.68 -2.82
CA ASP A 66 20.50 -4.86 -3.42
C ASP A 66 20.38 -5.46 -4.85
N PHE A 67 20.68 -4.62 -5.85
CA PHE A 67 20.64 -5.00 -7.26
C PHE A 67 21.97 -5.52 -7.81
N GLY A 68 23.07 -5.34 -7.09
CA GLY A 68 24.42 -5.50 -7.64
C GLY A 68 24.82 -4.46 -8.70
N THR A 69 23.92 -3.53 -9.05
CA THR A 69 24.14 -2.41 -9.98
C THR A 69 23.66 -1.11 -9.37
N GLU A 70 24.28 0.02 -9.72
CA GLU A 70 23.85 1.33 -9.25
C GLU A 70 22.43 1.69 -9.73
N LEU A 71 21.76 2.54 -8.94
CA LEU A 71 20.54 3.22 -9.36
C LEU A 71 20.92 4.55 -10.01
N ASN A 72 20.31 4.86 -11.14
CA ASN A 72 20.56 6.06 -11.93
C ASN A 72 19.24 6.70 -12.40
N GLU A 73 19.34 7.77 -13.20
CA GLU A 73 18.18 8.55 -13.69
C GLU A 73 17.15 7.72 -14.49
N ASN A 74 17.51 6.55 -14.99
CA ASN A 74 16.60 5.64 -15.68
C ASN A 74 15.88 4.69 -14.71
N SER A 75 16.22 4.71 -13.43
CA SER A 75 15.62 3.87 -12.41
C SER A 75 14.28 4.42 -11.94
N LYS A 76 13.27 3.55 -11.82
CA LYS A 76 11.93 3.91 -11.35
C LYS A 76 11.46 3.03 -10.21
N LEU A 77 10.82 3.66 -9.23
CA LEU A 77 10.02 2.99 -8.21
C LEU A 77 8.57 2.98 -8.69
N VAL A 78 8.01 1.80 -8.89
CA VAL A 78 6.61 1.62 -9.22
C VAL A 78 5.92 0.94 -8.05
N VAL A 79 4.94 1.62 -7.47
CA VAL A 79 4.06 1.05 -6.45
C VAL A 79 2.70 0.84 -7.09
N MET A 80 2.16 -0.37 -7.04
CA MET A 80 0.86 -0.67 -7.62
C MET A 80 -0.03 -1.40 -6.64
N VAL A 81 -1.32 -1.10 -6.73
CA VAL A 81 -2.38 -1.84 -6.09
C VAL A 81 -3.17 -2.49 -7.22
N THR A 82 -3.29 -3.82 -7.15
CA THR A 82 -4.11 -4.60 -8.05
C THR A 82 -5.14 -5.38 -7.25
N TYR A 83 -6.17 -5.87 -7.91
CA TYR A 83 -7.02 -6.92 -7.36
C TYR A 83 -6.23 -8.22 -7.23
N SER A 84 -6.75 -9.19 -6.48
CA SER A 84 -6.12 -10.51 -6.30
C SER A 84 -5.91 -11.29 -7.60
N ASP A 85 -6.67 -10.96 -8.64
CA ASP A 85 -6.57 -11.52 -9.99
C ASP A 85 -5.57 -10.78 -10.90
N TRP A 86 -4.78 -9.86 -10.32
CA TRP A 86 -3.81 -8.99 -11.01
C TRP A 86 -4.44 -7.94 -11.94
N THR A 87 -5.76 -7.75 -11.89
CA THR A 87 -6.38 -6.61 -12.56
C THR A 87 -5.86 -5.33 -11.93
N TYR A 88 -5.29 -4.47 -12.76
CA TYR A 88 -4.74 -3.19 -12.31
C TYR A 88 -5.86 -2.30 -11.75
N ASP A 89 -5.65 -1.75 -10.56
CA ASP A 89 -6.57 -0.78 -9.95
C ASP A 89 -5.96 0.61 -10.05
N TYR A 90 -4.84 0.84 -9.36
CA TYR A 90 -4.06 2.08 -9.47
C TYR A 90 -2.59 1.88 -9.12
N GLY A 91 -1.77 2.88 -9.47
CA GLY A 91 -0.35 2.87 -9.19
C GLY A 91 0.24 4.26 -9.05
N PHE A 92 1.41 4.30 -8.43
CA PHE A 92 2.30 5.43 -8.26
C PHE A 92 3.60 5.11 -8.98
N ASN A 93 4.06 6.04 -9.80
CA ASN A 93 5.37 5.97 -10.43
C ASN A 93 6.22 7.12 -9.86
N GLY A 94 7.22 6.76 -9.07
CA GLY A 94 8.18 7.67 -8.49
C GLY A 94 9.51 7.57 -9.23
N ASP A 95 10.05 8.72 -9.62
CA ASP A 95 11.45 8.78 -9.99
C ASP A 95 12.32 8.49 -8.76
N ILE A 96 13.16 7.46 -8.83
CA ILE A 96 14.03 7.09 -7.72
C ILE A 96 15.00 8.23 -7.39
N CYS A 97 15.48 8.96 -8.39
CA CYS A 97 16.44 10.04 -8.20
C CYS A 97 15.82 11.31 -7.61
N SER A 98 14.49 11.37 -7.56
CA SER A 98 13.77 12.40 -6.77
C SER A 98 13.65 12.04 -5.29
N ILE A 99 13.91 10.78 -4.90
CA ILE A 99 13.81 10.27 -3.53
C ILE A 99 15.21 10.14 -2.90
N ILE A 100 16.18 9.66 -3.67
CA ILE A 100 17.57 9.49 -3.26
C ILE A 100 18.51 10.17 -4.25
N LYS A 101 19.66 10.64 -3.79
CA LYS A 101 20.67 11.24 -4.67
C LYS A 101 21.25 10.17 -5.60
N CYS A 102 21.09 10.37 -6.90
CA CYS A 102 21.71 9.54 -7.94
C CYS A 102 23.12 10.05 -8.36
N PRO A 103 24.00 9.16 -8.86
CA PRO A 103 23.85 7.71 -8.82
C PRO A 103 23.91 7.19 -7.38
N ALA A 104 23.03 6.25 -7.04
CA ALA A 104 23.00 5.63 -5.73
C ALA A 104 23.64 4.23 -5.79
N PRO A 105 24.32 3.80 -4.72
CA PRO A 105 24.96 2.49 -4.68
C PRO A 105 23.95 1.35 -4.85
N ALA A 106 24.45 0.17 -5.23
CA ALA A 106 23.63 -1.02 -5.45
C ALA A 106 22.81 -1.44 -4.21
N ASN A 107 23.38 -1.24 -3.02
CA ASN A 107 22.70 -1.33 -1.75
C ASN A 107 22.12 0.03 -1.37
N PHE A 108 20.80 0.12 -1.28
CA PHE A 108 20.12 1.40 -1.03
C PHE A 108 19.03 1.24 0.04
N GLU A 109 18.68 2.38 0.61
CA GLU A 109 17.54 2.54 1.51
C GLU A 109 16.82 3.82 1.11
N ILE A 110 15.53 3.72 0.84
CA ILE A 110 14.68 4.85 0.49
C ILE A 110 13.42 4.86 1.34
N GLN A 111 12.93 6.06 1.62
CA GLN A 111 11.65 6.28 2.26
C GLN A 111 10.79 7.12 1.32
N THR A 112 9.55 6.71 1.11
CA THR A 112 8.58 7.47 0.30
C THR A 112 7.19 7.36 0.89
N ALA A 113 6.34 8.35 0.57
CA ALA A 113 4.95 8.37 0.97
C ALA A 113 4.05 8.05 -0.23
N VAL A 114 3.10 7.14 -0.05
CA VAL A 114 2.20 6.69 -1.11
C VAL A 114 0.74 6.95 -0.72
N PRO A 115 -0.04 7.65 -1.55
CA PRO A 115 -1.47 7.81 -1.32
C PRO A 115 -2.21 6.51 -1.64
N LEU A 116 -3.02 6.02 -0.70
CA LEU A 116 -3.89 4.85 -0.84
C LEU A 116 -5.29 5.30 -1.27
N LYS A 117 -5.59 5.30 -2.57
CA LYS A 117 -6.90 5.70 -3.08
C LYS A 117 -7.83 4.50 -3.09
N GLY A 118 -8.84 4.45 -2.22
CA GLY A 118 -9.86 3.40 -2.23
C GLY A 118 -9.28 1.97 -2.31
N LEU A 119 -8.62 1.50 -1.25
CA LEU A 119 -7.99 0.18 -1.22
C LEU A 119 -9.05 -0.94 -1.37
N PRO A 120 -9.10 -1.70 -2.49
CA PRO A 120 -10.14 -2.69 -2.74
C PRO A 120 -9.97 -3.89 -1.81
N SER A 121 -11.05 -4.64 -1.53
CA SER A 121 -10.93 -5.92 -0.81
C SER A 121 -10.23 -6.96 -1.70
N GLY A 122 -9.42 -7.81 -1.09
CA GLY A 122 -8.59 -8.80 -1.78
C GLY A 122 -7.45 -8.16 -2.57
N TYR A 123 -6.90 -7.02 -2.14
CA TYR A 123 -5.84 -6.38 -2.91
C TYR A 123 -4.51 -7.13 -2.86
N LEU A 124 -3.70 -6.88 -3.89
CA LEU A 124 -2.28 -7.15 -3.94
C LEU A 124 -1.53 -5.82 -4.09
N PHE A 125 -0.72 -5.49 -3.08
CA PHE A 125 0.11 -4.30 -3.04
C PHE A 125 1.53 -4.68 -3.46
N SER A 126 2.00 -4.13 -4.57
CA SER A 126 3.33 -4.45 -5.12
C SER A 126 4.22 -3.23 -5.11
N VAL A 127 5.46 -3.42 -4.68
CA VAL A 127 6.54 -2.44 -4.76
C VAL A 127 7.57 -3.01 -5.71
N LEU A 128 7.83 -2.31 -6.81
CA LEU A 128 8.67 -2.76 -7.92
C LEU A 128 9.75 -1.73 -8.16
N ILE A 129 10.97 -2.19 -8.46
CA ILE A 129 12.04 -1.31 -8.93
C ILE A 129 12.51 -1.77 -10.30
N PHE A 130 12.55 -0.81 -11.21
CA PHE A 130 13.14 -0.93 -12.54
C PHE A 130 14.45 -0.16 -12.52
N THR A 131 15.57 -0.76 -12.92
CA THR A 131 16.86 -0.03 -13.03
C THR A 131 17.01 0.66 -14.39
N ASN A 132 16.25 0.21 -15.39
CA ASN A 132 16.21 0.79 -16.72
C ASN A 132 14.77 0.78 -17.26
N TYR A 133 13.99 1.77 -16.84
CA TYR A 133 12.58 1.87 -17.20
C TYR A 133 12.39 2.40 -18.63
N GLY A 134 11.59 1.71 -19.44
CA GLY A 134 11.31 2.07 -20.84
C GLY A 134 11.98 1.18 -21.90
N GLU A 135 12.82 0.23 -21.50
CA GLU A 135 13.28 -0.84 -22.39
C GLU A 135 12.27 -1.99 -22.48
N ILE A 136 12.34 -2.76 -23.58
CA ILE A 136 11.37 -3.77 -24.08
C ILE A 136 11.18 -4.98 -23.12
N HIS A 137 11.89 -4.99 -21.99
CA HIS A 137 11.82 -6.03 -20.97
C HIS A 137 11.34 -5.43 -19.65
N GLU A 138 10.02 -5.21 -19.54
CA GLU A 138 9.33 -4.67 -18.36
C GLU A 138 9.28 -5.63 -17.16
N ILE A 139 10.29 -6.50 -16.99
CA ILE A 139 10.43 -7.29 -15.77
C ILE A 139 11.20 -6.43 -14.76
N PRO A 140 10.61 -6.12 -13.59
CA PRO A 140 11.31 -5.34 -12.58
C PRO A 140 12.53 -6.12 -12.06
N GLN A 141 13.61 -5.41 -11.76
CA GLN A 141 14.84 -6.00 -11.26
C GLN A 141 14.68 -6.54 -9.84
N ALA A 142 13.89 -5.87 -8.99
CA ALA A 142 13.47 -6.41 -7.70
C ALA A 142 12.05 -5.98 -7.36
N CYS A 143 11.46 -6.70 -6.43
CA CYS A 143 10.13 -6.40 -5.97
C CYS A 143 9.83 -6.97 -4.58
N ALA A 144 8.74 -6.48 -3.99
CA ALA A 144 8.05 -7.10 -2.88
C ALA A 144 6.55 -6.95 -3.07
N VAL A 145 5.78 -7.93 -2.59
CA VAL A 145 4.31 -7.92 -2.67
C VAL A 145 3.69 -8.19 -1.31
N ALA A 146 2.54 -7.61 -1.04
CA ALA A 146 1.74 -7.90 0.13
C ALA A 146 0.29 -8.13 -0.27
N LYS A 147 -0.29 -9.24 0.20
CA LYS A 147 -1.69 -9.59 -0.01
C LYS A 147 -2.50 -9.21 1.21
N GLU A 148 -3.71 -8.72 0.98
CA GLU A 148 -4.71 -8.65 2.05
C GLU A 148 -4.94 -10.06 2.62
N LYS A 149 -4.97 -10.16 3.96
CA LYS A 149 -5.27 -11.38 4.70
C LYS A 149 -6.71 -11.39 5.19
#